data_AF-A0A2V8IGF8-F1
#
_entry.id   AF-A0A2V8IGF8-F1
#
_cell.length_a   1.000
_cell.length_b   1.000
_cell.length_c   1.000
_cell.angle_alpha   90.00
_cell.angle_beta   90.00
_cell.angle_gamma   90.00
#
_symmetry.space_group_name_H-M   'P 1'
#
loop_
_entity.id
_entity.type
_entity.pdbx_description
1 polymer ?
#
loop_
_entity_poly.entity_id
_entity_poly.type
_entity_poly.pdbx_seq_one_letter_code
_entity_poly.pdbx_strand_id
1 'polypeptide(L)'
;MAALSLGQDTTDMSFQVRAQTMPGLARFFTAGRGITAPEPGRTTAPYWVTTTTEARKAVHEDAAKRVDIIKIWVDDRMGTVKKLSPEIYRAVIDEAHKNGLRVIAHIYTLEDAKGTLRAGLDAFAHGVRDKDLDDEFITLVKQHQNLVLGPNMPDRVVVADIDWLRQSLPTAEFERLQTGNTNRPDAHAFWSIQARNLAKMSAA
;
A
#
# COMPACT_ATOMS: atom_id res chain seq x y z
N MET A 1 -11.68 15.53 -6.11
CA MET A 1 -11.15 14.51 -5.17
C MET A 1 -11.31 13.13 -5.79
N ALA A 2 -10.46 12.16 -5.45
CA ALA A 2 -10.59 10.77 -5.90
C ALA A 2 -10.30 9.79 -4.75
N ALA A 3 -10.86 8.58 -4.85
CA ALA A 3 -10.60 7.46 -3.96
C ALA A 3 -10.33 6.21 -4.80
N LEU A 4 -9.47 5.31 -4.31
CA LEU A 4 -9.11 4.06 -4.99
C LEU A 4 -9.18 2.90 -3.99
N SER A 5 -10.00 1.88 -4.28
CA SER A 5 -9.92 0.61 -3.54
C SER A 5 -8.66 -0.17 -3.93
N LEU A 6 -7.97 -0.74 -2.94
CA LEU A 6 -6.70 -1.45 -3.10
C LEU A 6 -6.84 -2.94 -2.79
N GLY A 7 -7.69 -3.64 -3.55
CA GLY A 7 -7.62 -5.09 -3.71
C GLY A 7 -8.49 -5.92 -2.76
N GLN A 8 -9.51 -5.33 -2.14
CA GLN A 8 -10.43 -6.01 -1.21
C GLN A 8 -11.86 -6.14 -1.77
N ASP A 9 -12.03 -5.94 -3.07
CA ASP A 9 -13.35 -5.88 -3.68
C ASP A 9 -13.89 -7.30 -3.92
N THR A 10 -14.85 -7.71 -3.10
CA THR A 10 -15.46 -9.06 -3.15
C THR A 10 -16.74 -9.14 -3.98
N THR A 11 -17.27 -8.00 -4.41
CA THR A 11 -18.53 -7.90 -5.16
C THR A 11 -18.41 -6.90 -6.30
N ASP A 12 -19.36 -6.91 -7.22
CA ASP A 12 -19.38 -5.96 -8.35
C ASP A 12 -19.71 -4.51 -7.93
N MET A 13 -20.01 -4.27 -6.65
CA MET A 13 -20.38 -2.95 -6.14
C MET A 13 -19.30 -1.90 -6.41
N SER A 14 -18.01 -2.25 -6.28
CA SER A 14 -16.92 -1.31 -6.54
C SER A 14 -16.90 -0.85 -8.01
N PHE A 15 -17.21 -1.74 -8.95
CA PHE A 15 -17.32 -1.41 -10.37
C PHE A 15 -18.58 -0.60 -10.67
N GLN A 16 -19.70 -0.88 -10.01
CA GLN A 16 -20.93 -0.10 -10.14
C GLN A 16 -20.73 1.35 -9.66
N VAL A 17 -20.07 1.53 -8.51
CA VAL A 17 -19.74 2.86 -7.98
C VAL A 17 -18.73 3.58 -8.89
N ARG A 18 -17.70 2.89 -9.40
CA ARG A 18 -16.74 3.45 -10.36
C ARG A 18 -17.41 3.96 -11.64
N ALA A 19 -18.44 3.27 -12.12
CA ALA A 19 -19.18 3.64 -13.32
C ALA A 19 -20.04 4.91 -13.15
N GLN A 20 -20.32 5.31 -11.91
CA GLN A 20 -21.12 6.49 -11.61
C GLN A 20 -20.24 7.76 -11.64
N THR A 21 -20.70 8.79 -12.34
CA THR A 21 -20.14 10.14 -12.24
C THR A 21 -21.15 11.04 -11.55
N MET A 22 -20.86 11.43 -10.30
CA MET A 22 -21.74 12.28 -9.50
C MET A 22 -21.09 13.65 -9.29
N PRO A 23 -21.73 14.76 -9.73
CA PRO A 23 -21.25 16.11 -9.48
C PRO A 23 -21.02 16.35 -7.99
N GLY A 24 -19.89 16.96 -7.64
CA GLY A 24 -19.54 17.30 -6.26
C GLY A 24 -18.99 16.15 -5.41
N LEU A 25 -18.98 14.90 -5.91
CA LEU A 25 -18.38 13.76 -5.20
C LEU A 25 -16.98 13.41 -5.71
N ALA A 26 -16.24 12.64 -4.90
CA ALA A 26 -14.96 12.11 -5.30
C ALA A 26 -15.12 11.03 -6.38
N ARG A 27 -14.23 11.03 -7.38
CA ARG A 27 -14.18 9.95 -8.38
C ARG A 27 -13.68 8.67 -7.71
N PHE A 28 -14.38 7.57 -7.94
CA PHE A 28 -13.98 6.26 -7.41
C PHE A 28 -13.25 5.44 -8.47
N PHE A 29 -12.15 4.81 -8.06
CA PHE A 29 -11.34 3.87 -8.83
C PHE A 29 -11.22 2.56 -8.06
N THR A 30 -10.87 1.47 -8.74
CA THR A 30 -10.72 0.15 -8.12
C THR A 30 -9.57 -0.66 -8.70
N ALA A 31 -8.82 -1.33 -7.82
CA ALA A 31 -7.85 -2.36 -8.17
C ALA A 31 -8.48 -3.77 -8.28
N GLY A 32 -9.80 -3.88 -8.18
CA GLY A 32 -10.53 -5.14 -8.09
C GLY A 32 -10.10 -5.95 -6.87
N ARG A 33 -9.82 -7.23 -7.11
CA ARG A 33 -9.25 -8.12 -6.10
C ARG A 33 -7.73 -8.02 -6.23
N GLY A 34 -7.01 -7.85 -5.13
CA GLY A 34 -5.55 -7.88 -5.22
C GLY A 34 -5.02 -9.31 -5.28
N ILE A 35 -3.70 -9.46 -5.35
CA ILE A 35 -3.02 -10.75 -5.49
C ILE A 35 -2.03 -10.91 -4.33
N THR A 36 -2.08 -12.04 -3.64
CA THR A 36 -1.18 -12.37 -2.53
C THR A 36 -0.91 -13.88 -2.47
N ALA A 37 0.08 -14.29 -1.68
CA ALA A 37 0.24 -15.69 -1.32
C ALA A 37 -0.88 -16.10 -0.34
N PRO A 38 -1.15 -17.41 -0.12
CA PRO A 38 -2.15 -17.82 0.85
C PRO A 38 -1.88 -17.25 2.26
N GLU A 39 -2.87 -16.56 2.84
CA GLU A 39 -2.82 -15.98 4.19
C GLU A 39 -3.93 -16.57 5.10
N PRO A 40 -3.80 -17.83 5.58
CA PRO A 40 -4.82 -18.47 6.43
C PRO A 40 -5.23 -17.60 7.63
N GLY A 41 -6.53 -17.53 7.91
CA GLY A 41 -7.09 -16.67 8.95
C GLY A 41 -7.32 -15.22 8.52
N ARG A 42 -6.98 -14.86 7.28
CA ARG A 42 -7.32 -13.56 6.68
C ARG A 42 -8.34 -13.70 5.57
N THR A 43 -8.78 -12.56 5.04
CA THR A 43 -9.78 -12.48 3.98
C THR A 43 -9.31 -13.22 2.73
N THR A 44 -10.24 -13.91 2.06
CA THR A 44 -10.04 -14.49 0.72
C THR A 44 -10.45 -13.53 -0.40
N ALA A 45 -10.63 -12.24 -0.07
CA ALA A 45 -10.94 -11.20 -1.05
C ALA A 45 -9.84 -11.09 -2.13
N PRO A 46 -8.53 -11.07 -1.80
CA PRO A 46 -7.49 -11.22 -2.81
C PRO A 46 -7.50 -12.60 -3.47
N TYR A 47 -6.99 -12.69 -4.69
CA TYR A 47 -6.53 -13.95 -5.27
C TYR A 47 -5.36 -14.48 -4.46
N TRP A 48 -5.51 -15.69 -3.92
CA TRP A 48 -4.40 -16.43 -3.32
C TRP A 48 -3.75 -17.27 -4.40
N VAL A 49 -2.46 -17.03 -4.65
CA VAL A 49 -1.70 -17.68 -5.72
C VAL A 49 -0.42 -18.28 -5.18
N THR A 50 -0.03 -19.43 -5.75
CA THR A 50 1.18 -20.17 -5.38
C THR A 50 2.08 -20.45 -6.57
N THR A 51 1.60 -20.19 -7.78
CA THR A 51 2.33 -20.39 -9.03
C THR A 51 2.26 -19.14 -9.93
N THR A 52 3.21 -19.02 -10.86
CA THR A 52 3.19 -17.95 -11.87
C THR A 52 1.97 -18.04 -12.79
N THR A 53 1.50 -19.25 -13.11
CA THR A 53 0.29 -19.49 -13.90
C THR A 53 -0.95 -18.93 -13.22
N GLU A 54 -1.12 -19.20 -11.92
CA GLU A 54 -2.24 -18.64 -11.13
C GLU A 54 -2.15 -17.11 -11.04
N ALA A 55 -0.94 -16.57 -10.85
CA ALA A 55 -0.70 -15.13 -10.83
C ALA A 55 -1.10 -14.44 -12.14
N ARG A 56 -0.69 -14.99 -13.29
CA ARG A 56 -1.08 -14.45 -14.62
C ARG A 56 -2.59 -14.56 -14.84
N LYS A 57 -3.20 -15.68 -14.44
CA LYS A 57 -4.66 -15.84 -14.50
C LYS A 57 -5.38 -14.76 -13.70
N ALA A 58 -4.94 -14.46 -12.47
CA ALA A 58 -5.52 -13.40 -11.66
C ALA A 58 -5.43 -12.03 -12.34
N VAL A 59 -4.28 -11.69 -12.95
CA VAL A 59 -4.12 -10.46 -13.74
C VAL A 59 -5.10 -10.42 -14.92
N HIS A 60 -5.28 -11.51 -15.66
CA HIS A 60 -6.24 -11.56 -16.77
C HIS A 60 -7.68 -11.37 -16.30
N GLU A 61 -8.06 -11.92 -15.15
CA GLU A 61 -9.39 -11.74 -14.57
C GLU A 61 -9.65 -10.26 -14.19
N ASP A 62 -8.69 -9.58 -13.57
CA ASP A 62 -8.82 -8.16 -13.25
C ASP A 62 -8.76 -7.28 -14.51
N ALA A 63 -7.91 -7.61 -15.48
CA ALA A 63 -7.82 -6.91 -16.76
C ALA A 63 -9.14 -7.00 -17.55
N ALA A 64 -9.80 -8.17 -17.55
CA ALA A 64 -11.12 -8.34 -18.17
C ALA A 64 -12.19 -7.44 -17.55
N LYS A 65 -12.07 -7.15 -16.24
CA LYS A 65 -12.93 -6.20 -15.51
C LYS A 65 -12.51 -4.74 -15.67
N ARG A 66 -11.42 -4.47 -16.41
CA ARG A 66 -10.88 -3.12 -16.65
C ARG A 66 -10.60 -2.37 -15.35
N VAL A 67 -9.96 -3.04 -14.38
CA VAL A 67 -9.48 -2.38 -13.16
C VAL A 67 -8.53 -1.23 -13.49
N ASP A 68 -8.36 -0.29 -12.57
CA ASP A 68 -7.52 0.89 -12.78
C ASP A 68 -6.03 0.64 -12.48
N ILE A 69 -5.74 -0.40 -11.69
CA ILE A 69 -4.39 -0.81 -11.29
C ILE A 69 -4.41 -2.25 -10.77
N ILE A 70 -3.33 -3.00 -10.92
CA ILE A 70 -3.17 -4.30 -10.25
C ILE A 70 -2.58 -4.08 -8.86
N LYS A 71 -3.19 -4.70 -7.84
CA LYS A 71 -2.72 -4.66 -6.46
C LYS A 71 -2.01 -5.97 -6.09
N ILE A 72 -0.80 -5.87 -5.52
CA ILE A 72 -0.12 -7.02 -4.91
C ILE A 72 0.26 -6.79 -3.44
N TRP A 73 0.39 -7.88 -2.68
CA TRP A 73 1.05 -7.90 -1.36
C TRP A 73 2.30 -8.77 -1.39
N VAL A 74 3.44 -8.17 -1.08
CA VAL A 74 4.74 -8.84 -0.91
C VAL A 74 5.18 -8.57 0.53
N ASP A 75 4.56 -9.28 1.47
CA ASP A 75 4.76 -9.14 2.91
C ASP A 75 4.44 -10.46 3.61
N ASP A 76 5.35 -10.94 4.46
CA ASP A 76 5.22 -12.20 5.20
C ASP A 76 4.54 -12.01 6.56
N ARG A 77 4.09 -10.78 6.85
CA ARG A 77 3.38 -10.40 8.07
C ARG A 77 4.20 -10.71 9.33
N MET A 78 5.46 -10.31 9.33
CA MET A 78 6.40 -10.64 10.41
C MET A 78 6.60 -12.15 10.54
N GLY A 79 6.66 -12.84 9.40
CA GLY A 79 6.88 -14.29 9.33
C GLY A 79 5.68 -15.17 9.66
N THR A 80 4.46 -14.62 9.81
CA THR A 80 3.28 -15.47 10.10
C THR A 80 2.72 -16.16 8.86
N VAL A 81 3.06 -15.70 7.66
CA VAL A 81 2.62 -16.29 6.38
C VAL A 81 3.76 -16.29 5.36
N LYS A 82 3.64 -17.10 4.31
CA LYS A 82 4.54 -16.96 3.16
C LYS A 82 4.11 -15.75 2.35
N LYS A 83 5.08 -14.95 1.88
CA LYS A 83 4.85 -13.87 0.92
C LYS A 83 4.99 -14.36 -0.53
N LEU A 84 4.53 -13.57 -1.49
CA LEU A 84 4.77 -13.82 -2.91
C LEU A 84 6.28 -13.95 -3.17
N SER A 85 6.70 -15.00 -3.86
CA SER A 85 8.09 -15.17 -4.25
C SER A 85 8.48 -14.16 -5.35
N PRO A 86 9.80 -13.90 -5.53
CA PRO A 86 10.29 -13.10 -6.66
C PRO A 86 9.84 -13.56 -8.03
N GLU A 87 9.71 -14.87 -8.23
CA GLU A 87 9.20 -15.43 -9.48
C GLU A 87 7.73 -15.02 -9.71
N ILE A 88 6.90 -15.10 -8.66
CA ILE A 88 5.46 -14.85 -8.77
C ILE A 88 5.18 -13.35 -8.93
N TYR A 89 5.77 -12.47 -8.11
CA TYR A 89 5.48 -11.04 -8.26
C TYR A 89 6.03 -10.48 -9.59
N ARG A 90 7.14 -11.01 -10.12
CA ARG A 90 7.62 -10.66 -11.47
C ARG A 90 6.61 -11.08 -12.53
N ALA A 91 6.08 -12.30 -12.44
CA ALA A 91 5.06 -12.76 -13.37
C ALA A 91 3.81 -11.87 -13.36
N VAL A 92 3.39 -11.39 -12.17
CA VAL A 92 2.28 -10.44 -12.05
C VAL A 92 2.61 -9.10 -12.70
N ILE A 93 3.78 -8.51 -12.40
CA ILE A 93 4.17 -7.19 -12.94
C ILE A 93 4.30 -7.24 -14.46
N ASP A 94 5.03 -8.24 -14.99
CA ASP A 94 5.20 -8.42 -16.43
C ASP A 94 3.84 -8.60 -17.15
N GLU A 95 2.93 -9.39 -16.58
CA GLU A 95 1.62 -9.63 -17.19
C GLU A 95 0.72 -8.41 -17.13
N ALA A 96 0.77 -7.65 -16.03
CA ALA A 96 0.01 -6.41 -15.89
C ALA A 96 0.44 -5.40 -16.96
N HIS A 97 1.75 -5.23 -17.17
CA HIS A 97 2.27 -4.32 -18.19
C HIS A 97 1.91 -4.75 -19.61
N LYS A 98 1.90 -6.05 -19.92
CA LYS A 98 1.39 -6.56 -21.22
C LYS A 98 -0.08 -6.24 -21.47
N ASN A 99 -0.86 -6.09 -20.40
CA ASN A 99 -2.27 -5.68 -20.46
C ASN A 99 -2.45 -4.16 -20.30
N GLY A 100 -1.36 -3.37 -20.33
CA GLY A 100 -1.40 -1.91 -20.21
C GLY A 100 -1.77 -1.41 -18.81
N LEU A 101 -1.67 -2.26 -17.78
CA LEU A 101 -1.99 -1.94 -16.40
C LEU A 101 -0.73 -1.72 -15.58
N ARG A 102 -0.77 -0.72 -14.70
CA ARG A 102 0.27 -0.48 -13.68
C ARG A 102 0.08 -1.39 -12.47
N VAL A 103 1.12 -1.54 -11.65
CA VAL A 103 1.09 -2.35 -10.42
C VAL A 103 1.44 -1.52 -9.20
N ILE A 104 0.63 -1.66 -8.14
CA ILE A 104 0.90 -1.12 -6.81
C ILE A 104 1.15 -2.25 -5.80
N ALA A 105 2.26 -2.17 -5.07
CA ALA A 105 2.61 -3.19 -4.07
C ALA A 105 2.45 -2.68 -2.64
N HIS A 106 1.93 -3.54 -1.77
CA HIS A 106 2.23 -3.45 -0.34
C HIS A 106 3.55 -4.19 -0.09
N ILE A 107 4.53 -3.50 0.48
CA ILE A 107 5.80 -4.06 0.96
C ILE A 107 6.04 -3.63 2.40
N TYR A 108 6.97 -4.28 3.07
CA TYR A 108 7.48 -3.84 4.38
C TYR A 108 8.99 -3.64 4.37
N THR A 109 9.73 -4.59 3.78
CA THR A 109 11.18 -4.63 3.85
C THR A 109 11.86 -3.86 2.72
N LEU A 110 13.07 -3.36 2.99
CA LEU A 110 13.94 -2.75 1.97
C LEU A 110 14.27 -3.76 0.85
N GLU A 111 14.45 -5.03 1.20
CA GLU A 111 14.76 -6.09 0.24
C GLU A 111 13.64 -6.28 -0.78
N ASP A 112 12.40 -6.44 -0.31
CA ASP A 112 11.23 -6.61 -1.17
C ASP A 112 10.99 -5.35 -2.03
N ALA A 113 11.21 -4.17 -1.46
CA ALA A 113 11.07 -2.91 -2.19
C ALA A 113 12.09 -2.81 -3.35
N LYS A 114 13.36 -3.16 -3.12
CA LYS A 114 14.36 -3.25 -4.20
C LYS A 114 14.03 -4.34 -5.20
N GLY A 115 13.60 -5.51 -4.72
CA GLY A 115 13.21 -6.64 -5.56
C GLY A 115 12.05 -6.34 -6.51
N THR A 116 11.07 -5.58 -6.05
CA THR A 116 9.90 -5.17 -6.84
C THR A 116 10.20 -3.99 -7.78
N LEU A 117 11.05 -3.03 -7.38
CA LEU A 117 11.53 -1.98 -8.30
C LEU A 117 12.30 -2.58 -9.47
N ARG A 118 13.24 -3.50 -9.22
CA ARG A 118 13.95 -4.21 -10.30
C ARG A 118 13.02 -4.99 -11.23
N ALA A 119 11.82 -5.35 -10.76
CA ALA A 119 10.79 -6.01 -11.56
C ALA A 119 9.89 -5.02 -12.32
N GLY A 120 10.08 -3.71 -12.18
CA GLY A 120 9.31 -2.68 -12.89
C GLY A 120 8.09 -2.15 -12.12
N LEU A 121 8.03 -2.31 -10.79
CA LEU A 121 6.88 -1.82 -10.01
C LEU A 121 6.63 -0.32 -10.21
N ASP A 122 5.35 0.05 -10.35
CA ASP A 122 4.94 1.43 -10.65
C ASP A 122 4.59 2.25 -9.40
N ALA A 123 4.13 1.59 -8.33
CA ALA A 123 3.71 2.29 -7.12
C ALA A 123 3.85 1.46 -5.85
N PHE A 124 4.07 2.17 -4.75
CA PHE A 124 4.08 1.64 -3.40
C PHE A 124 2.85 2.11 -2.63
N ALA A 125 2.09 1.18 -2.04
CA ALA A 125 0.97 1.50 -1.14
C ALA A 125 1.43 1.89 0.27
N HIS A 126 2.66 1.52 0.64
CA HIS A 126 3.42 1.96 1.82
C HIS A 126 4.90 1.97 1.45
N GLY A 127 5.71 2.69 2.23
CA GLY A 127 7.17 2.66 2.07
C GLY A 127 7.86 1.50 2.80
N VAL A 128 9.18 1.50 2.69
CA VAL A 128 10.09 0.67 3.50
C VAL A 128 9.99 1.08 4.96
N ARG A 129 9.83 0.08 5.83
CA ARG A 129 9.48 0.26 7.25
C ARG A 129 10.40 -0.49 8.21
N ASP A 130 11.23 -1.40 7.71
CA ASP A 130 12.16 -2.19 8.53
C ASP A 130 13.50 -1.48 8.78
N LYS A 131 13.97 -0.62 7.86
CA LYS A 131 15.23 0.12 7.99
C LYS A 131 15.29 1.37 7.10
N ASP A 132 16.35 2.15 7.26
CA ASP A 132 16.62 3.31 6.41
C ASP A 132 16.96 2.89 4.97
N LEU A 133 16.54 3.69 3.99
CA LEU A 133 16.81 3.44 2.58
C LEU A 133 18.31 3.59 2.26
N ASP A 134 18.88 2.59 1.57
CA ASP A 134 20.26 2.62 1.09
C ASP A 134 20.40 3.33 -0.28
N ASP A 135 21.64 3.52 -0.73
CA ASP A 135 21.94 4.23 -1.97
C ASP A 135 21.53 3.43 -3.22
N GLU A 136 21.51 2.10 -3.12
CA GLU A 136 20.98 1.24 -4.18
C GLU A 136 19.48 1.51 -4.39
N PHE A 137 18.69 1.56 -3.32
CA PHE A 137 17.27 1.86 -3.43
C PHE A 137 17.03 3.25 -4.05
N ILE A 138 17.79 4.26 -3.64
CA ILE A 138 17.67 5.61 -4.22
C ILE A 138 18.06 5.63 -5.70
N THR A 139 19.08 4.86 -6.08
CA THR A 139 19.45 4.68 -7.50
C THR A 139 18.31 4.06 -8.29
N LEU A 140 17.65 3.04 -7.75
CA LEU A 140 16.47 2.44 -8.37
C LEU A 140 15.33 3.47 -8.50
N VAL A 141 14.98 4.20 -7.43
CA VAL A 141 13.94 5.24 -7.50
C VAL A 141 14.20 6.25 -8.63
N LYS A 142 15.44 6.71 -8.80
CA LYS A 142 15.83 7.62 -9.89
C LYS A 142 15.69 7.02 -11.29
N GLN A 143 15.81 5.71 -11.42
CA GLN A 143 15.55 4.98 -12.67
C GLN A 143 14.04 4.83 -12.97
N HIS A 144 13.18 4.99 -11.95
CA HIS A 144 11.73 4.91 -12.06
C HIS A 144 11.06 6.28 -11.85
N GLN A 145 11.23 7.20 -12.80
CA GLN A 145 10.74 8.59 -12.70
C GLN A 145 9.23 8.75 -12.45
N ASN A 146 8.43 7.73 -12.78
CA ASN A 146 6.98 7.72 -12.58
C ASN A 146 6.53 6.97 -11.31
N LEU A 147 7.48 6.53 -10.47
CA LEU A 147 7.18 5.79 -9.25
C LEU A 147 6.34 6.64 -8.29
N VAL A 148 5.23 6.08 -7.82
CA VAL A 148 4.37 6.73 -6.82
C VAL A 148 4.56 6.08 -5.46
N LEU A 149 4.64 6.89 -4.40
CA LEU A 149 4.59 6.43 -3.02
C LEU A 149 3.31 6.95 -2.34
N GLY A 150 2.44 6.05 -1.89
CA GLY A 150 1.48 6.31 -0.83
C GLY A 150 2.10 5.94 0.51
N PRO A 151 2.57 6.89 1.34
CA PRO A 151 3.36 6.54 2.51
C PRO A 151 2.53 5.94 3.66
N ASN A 152 1.25 6.33 3.77
CA ASN A 152 0.34 5.97 4.89
C ASN A 152 1.02 6.13 6.26
N MET A 153 1.58 7.31 6.51
CA MET A 153 2.34 7.61 7.72
C MET A 153 1.49 7.34 8.98
N PRO A 154 2.01 6.61 9.97
CA PRO A 154 1.34 6.52 11.26
C PRO A 154 1.37 7.87 11.99
N ASP A 155 0.64 7.97 13.08
CA ASP A 155 0.82 9.05 14.05
C ASP A 155 2.30 9.13 14.50
N ARG A 156 2.77 10.33 14.83
CA ARG A 156 4.13 10.58 15.35
C ARG A 156 4.31 9.99 16.74
N VAL A 157 3.22 9.87 17.49
CA VAL A 157 3.16 9.24 18.81
C VAL A 157 4.04 9.93 19.86
N VAL A 158 4.03 11.26 19.79
CA VAL A 158 4.67 12.18 20.75
C VAL A 158 3.60 13.08 21.35
N VAL A 159 3.89 13.65 22.52
CA VAL A 159 3.02 14.68 23.11
C VAL A 159 2.85 15.82 22.12
N ALA A 160 1.61 16.08 21.72
CA ALA A 160 1.23 17.18 20.83
C ALA A 160 0.43 18.24 21.57
N ASP A 161 0.51 19.50 21.13
CA ASP A 161 -0.45 20.51 21.56
C ASP A 161 -1.81 20.22 20.90
N ILE A 162 -2.80 19.89 21.74
CA ILE A 162 -4.16 19.56 21.32
C ILE A 162 -5.19 20.55 21.85
N ASP A 163 -4.78 21.68 22.44
CA ASP A 163 -5.70 22.64 23.07
C ASP A 163 -6.72 23.21 22.08
N TRP A 164 -6.39 23.23 20.79
CA TRP A 164 -7.30 23.63 19.71
C TRP A 164 -8.56 22.75 19.62
N LEU A 165 -8.53 21.52 20.15
CA LEU A 165 -9.70 20.62 20.21
C LEU A 165 -10.69 21.02 21.31
N ARG A 166 -10.29 21.81 22.31
CA ARG A 166 -11.12 22.13 23.49
C ARG A 166 -12.45 22.81 23.13
N GLN A 167 -12.46 23.61 22.07
CA GLN A 167 -13.68 24.29 21.60
C GLN A 167 -14.63 23.38 20.82
N SER A 168 -14.14 22.21 20.35
CA SER A 168 -14.88 21.29 19.49
C SER A 168 -15.33 20.02 20.21
N LEU A 169 -14.88 19.77 21.44
CA LEU A 169 -15.12 18.53 22.18
C LEU A 169 -15.75 18.79 23.55
N PRO A 170 -16.63 17.90 24.04
CA PRO A 170 -17.02 17.89 25.45
C PRO A 170 -15.80 17.76 26.36
N THR A 171 -15.83 18.40 27.53
CA THR A 171 -14.71 18.43 28.49
C THR A 171 -14.15 17.04 28.81
N ALA A 172 -15.04 16.08 29.11
CA ALA A 172 -14.62 14.71 29.46
C ALA A 172 -13.89 13.99 28.31
N GLU A 173 -14.27 14.26 27.05
CA GLU A 173 -13.62 13.68 25.88
C GLU A 173 -12.25 14.32 25.64
N PHE A 174 -12.16 15.65 25.81
CA PHE A 174 -10.88 16.36 25.76
C PHE A 174 -9.90 15.86 26.83
N GLU A 175 -10.35 15.70 28.08
CA GLU A 175 -9.53 15.17 29.19
C GLU A 175 -9.04 13.74 28.92
N ARG A 176 -9.88 12.91 28.30
CA ARG A 176 -9.50 11.55 27.86
C ARG A 176 -8.39 11.59 26.81
N LEU A 177 -8.52 12.44 25.79
CA LEU A 177 -7.48 12.62 24.78
C LEU A 177 -6.19 13.17 25.38
N GLN A 178 -6.29 14.15 26.28
CA GLN A 178 -5.13 14.74 26.96
C GLN A 178 -4.39 13.70 27.80
N THR A 179 -5.11 12.82 28.50
CA THR A 179 -4.50 11.71 29.26
C THR A 179 -3.82 10.69 28.34
N GLY A 180 -4.41 10.42 27.18
CA GLY A 180 -3.84 9.51 26.18
C GLY A 180 -2.65 10.09 25.40
N ASN A 181 -2.47 11.41 25.44
CA ASN A 181 -1.43 12.16 24.74
C ASN A 181 -0.07 11.99 25.43
N THR A 182 0.54 10.83 25.20
CA THR A 182 1.78 10.40 25.84
C THR A 182 2.84 10.03 24.80
N ASN A 183 4.10 10.11 25.19
CA ASN A 183 5.20 9.62 24.35
C ASN A 183 5.20 8.09 24.34
N ARG A 184 5.26 7.47 23.15
CA ARG A 184 5.46 6.03 22.99
C ARG A 184 6.73 5.77 22.16
N PRO A 185 7.90 5.58 22.81
CA PRO A 185 9.19 5.54 22.13
C PRO A 185 9.29 4.52 20.99
N ASP A 186 8.77 3.30 21.18
CA ASP A 186 8.83 2.25 20.15
C ASP A 186 8.01 2.61 18.91
N ALA A 187 6.81 3.17 19.12
CA ALA A 187 5.95 3.62 18.03
C ALA A 187 6.53 4.86 17.34
N HIS A 188 7.18 5.74 18.09
CA HIS A 188 7.92 6.88 17.54
C HIS A 188 9.14 6.43 16.72
N ALA A 189 9.85 5.39 17.15
CA ALA A 189 10.96 4.82 16.40
C ALA A 189 10.49 4.25 15.05
N PHE A 190 9.36 3.53 15.04
CA PHE A 190 8.72 3.03 13.82
C PHE A 190 8.27 4.16 12.89
N TRP A 191 7.68 5.24 13.43
CA TRP A 191 7.36 6.45 12.66
C TRP A 191 8.62 7.11 12.09
N SER A 192 9.70 7.18 12.87
CA SER A 192 10.93 7.89 12.52
C SER A 192 11.62 7.29 11.30
N ILE A 193 11.65 5.96 11.17
CA ILE A 193 12.18 5.28 9.96
C ILE A 193 11.39 5.74 8.73
N GLN A 194 10.06 5.70 8.80
CA GLN A 194 9.20 6.09 7.69
C GLN A 194 9.35 7.56 7.32
N ALA A 195 9.49 8.44 8.32
CA ALA A 195 9.67 9.87 8.09
C ALA A 195 11.00 10.17 7.38
N ARG A 196 12.10 9.55 7.82
CA ARG A 196 13.41 9.68 7.16
C ARG A 196 13.39 9.10 5.74
N ASN A 197 12.77 7.94 5.56
CA ASN A 197 12.66 7.31 4.25
C ASN A 197 11.84 8.15 3.27
N LEU A 198 10.70 8.69 3.72
CA LEU A 198 9.88 9.60 2.92
C LEU A 198 10.65 10.87 2.54
N ALA A 199 11.37 11.47 3.49
CA ALA A 199 12.21 12.64 3.20
C ALA A 199 13.31 12.32 2.18
N LYS A 200 13.99 11.16 2.31
CA LYS A 200 15.04 10.73 1.38
C LYS A 200 14.49 10.48 -0.03
N MET A 201 13.31 9.86 -0.15
CA MET A 201 12.64 9.67 -1.45
C MET A 201 12.17 10.98 -2.07
N SER A 202 11.64 11.91 -1.28
CA SER A 202 11.18 13.21 -1.77
C SER A 202 12.33 14.10 -2.30
N ALA A 203 13.57 13.81 -1.90
CA ALA A 203 14.76 14.55 -2.32
C ALA A 203 15.55 13.87 -3.46
N ALA A 204 15.12 12.68 -3.91
CA ALA A 204 15.77 11.90 -4.95
C ALA A 204 15.32 12.31 -6.36
#